data_AF-A0A7S1PAH7-F1
#
_entry.id   AF-A0A7S1PAH7-F1
#
_cell.length_a   1.000
_cell.length_b   1.000
_cell.length_c   1.000
_cell.angle_alpha   90.00
_cell.angle_beta   90.00
_cell.angle_gamma   90.00
#
_symmetry.space_group_name_H-M   'P 1'
#
loop_
_entity.id
_entity.type
_entity.pdbx_description
1 polymer ?
#
loop_
_entity_poly.entity_id
_entity_poly.type
_entity_poly.pdbx_seq_one_letter_code
_entity_poly.pdbx_strand_id
1 'polypeptide(L)'
;SFPPPPTQQPPQTELFGVPIEGLLWKGVLVVMTFLWASNFPVIKLALGGGEEVAAVEPSVYAAGRFSIAALALSPFLLGAPIGALLGGAECGLYIALGYIGQALALATTTANKAAFICSLQVVFVVLVSSVLKRHLDRSALGAALLAVAGVGVLELRGARAPVEGDLFA
;
A
#
# COMPACT_ATOMS: atom_id res chain seq x y z
N SER A 1 -30.81 -40.82 32.26
CA SER A 1 -29.63 -40.16 31.65
C SER A 1 -29.68 -38.70 32.01
N PHE A 2 -28.66 -38.19 32.71
CA PHE A 2 -28.58 -36.74 33.01
C PHE A 2 -28.34 -35.97 31.71
N PRO A 3 -28.98 -34.81 31.50
CA PRO A 3 -28.63 -33.94 30.39
C PRO A 3 -27.20 -33.42 30.56
N PRO A 4 -26.44 -33.24 29.45
CA PRO A 4 -25.11 -32.67 29.53
C PRO A 4 -25.18 -31.25 30.11
N PRO A 5 -24.16 -30.83 30.89
CA PRO A 5 -24.12 -29.48 31.44
C PRO A 5 -24.08 -28.45 30.30
N PRO A 6 -24.69 -27.27 30.48
CA PRO A 6 -24.67 -26.22 29.47
C PRO A 6 -23.23 -25.82 29.17
N THR A 7 -22.86 -25.87 27.89
CA THR A 7 -21.61 -25.35 27.37
C THR A 7 -21.56 -23.85 27.65
N GLN A 8 -20.80 -23.44 28.67
CA GLN A 8 -20.48 -22.03 28.88
C GLN A 8 -19.63 -21.58 27.68
N GLN A 9 -20.23 -20.82 26.77
CA GLN A 9 -19.48 -20.11 25.73
C GLN A 9 -18.54 -19.12 26.43
N PRO A 10 -17.26 -19.01 26.01
CA PRO A 10 -16.32 -18.09 26.62
C PRO A 10 -16.90 -16.66 26.58
N PRO A 11 -16.59 -15.81 27.58
CA PRO A 11 -17.12 -14.46 27.67
C PRO A 11 -16.76 -13.68 26.40
N GLN A 12 -17.75 -13.41 25.55
CA GLN A 12 -17.56 -12.59 24.37
C GLN A 12 -17.30 -11.16 24.85
N THR A 13 -16.06 -10.71 24.69
CA THR A 13 -15.70 -9.34 25.03
C THR A 13 -16.24 -8.47 23.89
N GLU A 14 -17.43 -7.93 24.09
CA GLU A 14 -18.20 -7.14 23.14
C GLU A 14 -18.07 -5.65 23.51
N LEU A 15 -17.77 -4.79 22.53
CA LEU A 15 -17.79 -3.34 22.71
C LEU A 15 -18.79 -2.76 21.69
N PHE A 16 -19.84 -2.11 22.18
CA PHE A 16 -20.98 -1.63 21.36
C PHE A 16 -21.71 -2.73 20.56
N GLY A 17 -21.78 -3.95 21.09
CA GLY A 17 -22.49 -5.08 20.44
C GLY A 17 -21.80 -5.62 19.18
N VAL A 18 -20.51 -5.31 19.03
CA VAL A 18 -19.64 -5.91 18.02
C VAL A 18 -18.53 -6.68 18.74
N PRO A 19 -18.22 -7.92 18.32
CA PRO A 19 -17.11 -8.68 18.90
C PRO A 19 -15.81 -7.90 18.73
N ILE A 20 -15.05 -7.75 19.81
CA ILE A 20 -13.80 -6.97 19.80
C ILE A 20 -12.81 -7.51 18.77
N GLU A 21 -12.78 -8.82 18.51
CA GLU A 21 -12.00 -9.41 17.41
C GLU A 21 -12.36 -8.77 16.06
N GLY A 22 -13.65 -8.52 15.83
CA GLY A 22 -14.18 -7.85 14.64
C GLY A 22 -13.85 -6.35 14.56
N LEU A 23 -13.51 -5.72 15.69
CA LEU A 23 -13.11 -4.31 15.76
C LEU A 23 -11.59 -4.14 15.67
N LEU A 24 -10.82 -5.07 16.21
CA LEU A 24 -9.36 -5.04 16.22
C LEU A 24 -8.79 -5.03 14.80
N TRP A 25 -9.22 -5.95 13.92
CA TRP A 25 -8.70 -5.98 12.55
C TRP A 25 -9.10 -4.72 11.75
N LYS A 26 -10.30 -4.18 11.99
CA LYS A 26 -10.76 -2.93 11.37
C LYS A 26 -9.89 -1.76 11.81
N GLY A 27 -9.59 -1.68 13.12
CA GLY A 27 -8.68 -0.68 13.67
C GLY A 27 -7.28 -0.78 13.05
N VAL A 28 -6.74 -2.00 12.94
CA VAL A 28 -5.44 -2.25 12.30
C VAL A 28 -5.42 -1.77 10.85
N LEU A 29 -6.47 -2.03 10.07
CA LEU A 29 -6.56 -1.55 8.68
C LEU A 29 -6.62 -0.02 8.59
N VAL A 30 -7.35 0.65 9.49
CA VAL A 30 -7.41 2.13 9.50
C VAL A 30 -6.04 2.72 9.80
N VAL A 31 -5.34 2.20 10.82
CA VAL A 31 -3.99 2.65 11.16
C VAL A 31 -3.02 2.39 10.01
N MET A 32 -3.07 1.20 9.42
CA MET A 32 -2.24 0.83 8.26
C MET A 32 -2.51 1.76 7.07
N THR A 33 -3.77 2.10 6.82
CA THR A 33 -4.17 3.03 5.75
C THR A 33 -3.60 4.42 5.98
N PHE A 34 -3.64 4.92 7.22
CA PHE A 34 -3.05 6.21 7.59
C PHE A 34 -1.53 6.22 7.41
N LEU A 35 -0.84 5.17 7.88
CA LEU A 35 0.61 5.00 7.71
C LEU A 35 1.01 4.90 6.24
N TRP A 36 0.15 4.31 5.40
CA TRP A 36 0.39 4.21 3.97
C TRP A 36 0.13 5.55 3.26
N ALA A 37 -0.95 6.25 3.59
CA ALA A 37 -1.29 7.54 3.00
C ALA A 37 -0.28 8.65 3.32
N SER A 38 0.34 8.61 4.51
CA SER A 38 1.38 9.57 4.90
C SER A 38 2.68 9.45 4.11
N ASN A 39 2.86 8.36 3.34
CA ASN A 39 4.05 8.11 2.56
C ASN A 39 4.33 9.20 1.52
N PHE A 40 3.30 9.64 0.78
CA PHE A 40 3.45 10.66 -0.26
C PHE A 40 3.87 12.04 0.32
N PRO A 41 3.21 12.57 1.36
CA PRO A 41 3.67 13.80 2.03
C PRO A 41 5.11 13.70 2.56
N VAL A 42 5.47 12.59 3.23
CA VAL A 42 6.81 12.42 3.82
C VAL A 42 7.90 12.39 2.74
N ILE A 43 7.67 11.68 1.63
CA ILE A 43 8.59 11.65 0.48
C ILE A 43 8.75 13.07 -0.09
N LYS A 44 7.65 13.82 -0.25
CA LYS A 44 7.70 15.20 -0.76
C LYS A 44 8.50 16.13 0.14
N LEU A 45 8.38 15.99 1.46
CA LEU A 45 9.18 16.74 2.43
C LEU A 45 10.67 16.36 2.35
N ALA A 46 10.98 15.07 2.22
CA ALA A 46 12.36 14.57 2.08
C ALA A 46 13.04 14.99 0.76
N LEU A 47 12.25 15.24 -0.29
CA LEU A 47 12.70 15.69 -1.62
C LEU A 47 12.86 17.22 -1.72
N GLY A 48 12.80 17.96 -0.61
CA GLY A 48 13.00 19.42 -0.59
C GLY A 48 11.74 20.25 -0.86
N GLY A 49 10.54 19.66 -0.76
CA GLY A 49 9.27 20.38 -0.83
C GLY A 49 8.87 21.11 0.45
N GLY A 50 9.61 20.91 1.55
CA GLY A 50 9.53 21.69 2.78
C GLY A 50 10.93 22.18 3.14
N GLU A 51 11.04 23.46 3.50
CA GLU A 51 12.30 24.22 3.69
C GLU A 51 13.29 23.64 4.74
N GLU A 52 13.03 22.49 5.36
CA GLU A 52 13.78 21.96 6.50
C GLU A 52 14.69 20.74 6.22
N VAL A 53 14.61 20.10 5.05
CA VAL A 53 15.43 18.90 4.74
C VAL A 53 16.15 19.07 3.41
N ALA A 54 17.48 18.92 3.41
CA ALA A 54 18.28 18.91 2.19
C ALA A 54 17.72 17.86 1.22
N ALA A 55 17.41 18.27 -0.02
CA ALA A 55 16.79 17.40 -1.01
C ALA A 55 17.62 16.11 -1.19
N VAL A 56 17.07 14.98 -0.72
CA VAL A 56 17.70 13.68 -0.88
C VAL A 56 17.25 13.09 -2.20
N GLU A 57 18.14 12.52 -3.00
CA GLU A 57 17.73 11.85 -4.25
C GLU A 57 16.70 10.73 -3.97
N PRO A 58 15.63 10.57 -4.78
CA PRO A 58 14.61 9.55 -4.56
C PRO A 58 15.16 8.13 -4.37
N SER A 59 16.25 7.81 -5.08
CA SER A 59 16.96 6.53 -5.00
C SER A 59 17.57 6.31 -3.61
N VAL A 60 18.17 7.34 -3.02
CA VAL A 60 18.80 7.31 -1.69
C VAL A 60 17.75 7.22 -0.59
N TYR A 61 16.62 7.93 -0.74
CA TYR A 61 15.50 7.81 0.20
C TYR A 61 14.92 6.38 0.19
N ALA A 62 14.67 5.81 -0.99
CA ALA A 62 14.18 4.44 -1.12
C ALA A 62 15.17 3.43 -0.54
N ALA A 63 16.46 3.55 -0.88
CA ALA A 63 17.52 2.69 -0.35
C ALA A 63 17.60 2.74 1.18
N GLY A 64 17.51 3.92 1.79
CA GLY A 64 17.48 4.08 3.24
C GLY A 64 16.29 3.38 3.88
N ARG A 65 15.08 3.58 3.33
CA ARG A 65 13.85 2.93 3.81
C ARG A 65 13.95 1.40 3.76
N PHE A 66 14.38 0.84 2.62
CA PHE A 66 14.50 -0.61 2.47
C PHE A 66 15.63 -1.21 3.31
N SER A 67 16.72 -0.46 3.52
CA SER A 67 17.82 -0.89 4.39
C SER A 67 17.39 -0.99 5.85
N ILE A 68 16.65 0.02 6.36
CA ILE A 68 16.10 -0.02 7.71
C ILE A 68 15.12 -1.19 7.86
N ALA A 69 14.23 -1.39 6.88
CA ALA A 69 13.30 -2.51 6.88
C ALA A 69 14.03 -3.87 6.86
N ALA A 70 15.08 -4.01 6.05
CA ALA A 70 15.89 -5.22 5.97
C ALA A 70 16.62 -5.51 7.28
N LEU A 71 17.17 -4.48 7.94
CA LEU A 71 17.80 -4.64 9.26
C LEU A 71 16.78 -5.03 10.33
N ALA A 72 15.60 -4.40 10.34
CA ALA A 72 14.53 -4.75 11.27
C ALA A 72 14.00 -6.18 11.08
N LEU A 73 13.95 -6.66 9.83
CA LEU A 73 13.54 -8.03 9.53
C LEU A 73 14.68 -9.05 9.62
N SER A 74 15.95 -8.62 9.63
CA SER A 74 17.13 -9.51 9.64
C SER A 74 17.11 -10.63 10.70
N PRO A 75 16.68 -10.42 11.98
CA PRO A 75 16.63 -11.52 12.94
C PRO A 75 15.58 -12.58 12.57
N PHE A 76 14.53 -12.22 11.84
CA PHE A 76 13.48 -13.14 11.42
C PHE A 76 13.87 -13.97 10.18
N LEU A 77 14.94 -13.60 9.46
CA LEU A 77 15.44 -14.38 8.32
C LEU A 77 16.22 -15.63 8.75
N LEU A 78 16.83 -15.63 9.93
CA LEU A 78 17.72 -16.71 10.39
C LEU A 78 17.02 -18.05 10.63
N GLY A 79 15.68 -18.05 10.73
CA GLY A 79 14.86 -19.27 10.88
C GLY A 79 13.89 -19.51 9.73
N ALA A 80 13.97 -18.74 8.64
CA ALA A 80 13.00 -18.81 7.56
C ALA A 80 13.27 -20.01 6.63
N PRO A 81 12.23 -20.75 6.20
CA PRO A 81 12.39 -21.81 5.21
C PRO A 81 12.82 -21.22 3.86
N ILE A 82 13.65 -21.95 3.11
CA ILE A 82 14.17 -21.50 1.80
C ILE A 82 13.06 -21.07 0.83
N GLY A 83 11.89 -21.72 0.88
CA GLY A 83 10.73 -21.35 0.06
C GLY A 83 10.17 -19.97 0.40
N ALA A 84 10.16 -19.57 1.67
CA ALA A 84 9.75 -18.23 2.08
C ALA A 84 10.80 -17.18 1.66
N LEU A 85 12.09 -17.53 1.71
CA LEU A 85 13.17 -16.66 1.23
C LEU A 85 13.09 -16.43 -0.28
N LEU A 86 12.87 -17.49 -1.07
CA LEU A 86 12.73 -17.40 -2.52
C LEU A 86 11.47 -16.62 -2.92
N GLY A 87 10.33 -16.89 -2.28
CA GLY A 87 9.10 -16.13 -2.51
C GLY A 87 9.23 -14.65 -2.11
N GLY A 88 9.95 -14.38 -1.02
CA GLY A 88 10.28 -13.02 -0.59
C GLY A 88 11.22 -12.31 -1.57
N ALA A 89 12.22 -13.01 -2.12
CA ALA A 89 13.14 -12.46 -3.11
C ALA A 89 12.44 -12.15 -4.44
N GLU A 90 11.56 -13.04 -4.91
CA GLU A 90 10.75 -12.80 -6.11
C GLU A 90 9.82 -11.60 -5.92
N CYS A 91 9.10 -11.53 -4.80
CA CYS A 91 8.27 -10.37 -4.48
C CYS A 91 9.10 -9.07 -4.37
N GLY A 92 10.27 -9.15 -3.73
CA GLY A 92 11.20 -8.05 -3.58
C GLY A 92 11.70 -7.52 -4.92
N LEU A 93 11.95 -8.40 -5.89
CA LEU A 93 12.35 -8.02 -7.25
C LEU A 93 11.27 -7.19 -7.94
N TYR A 94 10.01 -7.65 -7.92
CA TYR A 94 8.90 -6.89 -8.50
C TYR A 94 8.69 -5.54 -7.82
N ILE A 95 8.81 -5.48 -6.49
CA ILE A 95 8.73 -4.24 -5.73
C ILE A 95 9.87 -3.28 -6.10
N ALA A 96 11.10 -3.79 -6.24
CA ALA A 96 12.25 -2.98 -6.64
C ALA A 96 12.07 -2.37 -8.03
N LEU A 97 11.58 -3.16 -9.00
CA LEU A 97 11.25 -2.68 -10.34
C LEU A 97 10.18 -1.57 -10.29
N GLY A 98 9.14 -1.75 -9.48
CA GLY A 98 8.10 -0.72 -9.27
C GLY A 98 8.66 0.57 -8.66
N TYR A 99 9.56 0.46 -7.68
CA TYR A 99 10.21 1.62 -7.06
C TYR A 99 11.17 2.36 -8.01
N ILE A 100 11.85 1.64 -8.90
CA ILE A 100 12.67 2.25 -9.97
C ILE A 100 11.76 3.05 -10.91
N GLY A 101 10.63 2.48 -11.34
CA GLY A 101 9.62 3.19 -12.13
C GLY A 101 9.13 4.46 -11.42
N GLN A 102 8.75 4.35 -10.14
CA GLN A 102 8.31 5.50 -9.35
C GLN A 102 9.39 6.57 -9.18
N ALA A 103 10.66 6.18 -9.01
CA ALA A 103 11.77 7.13 -8.91
C ALA A 103 11.98 7.89 -10.24
N LEU A 104 11.90 7.19 -11.38
CA LEU A 104 11.98 7.79 -12.71
C LEU A 104 10.79 8.73 -12.98
N ALA A 105 9.59 8.33 -12.57
CA ALA A 105 8.39 9.15 -12.64
C ALA A 105 8.49 10.42 -11.79
N LEU A 106 8.93 10.31 -10.54
CA LEU A 106 9.12 11.49 -9.67
C LEU A 106 10.20 12.44 -10.17
N ALA A 107 11.21 11.92 -10.87
CA ALA A 107 12.25 12.75 -11.49
C ALA A 107 11.76 13.54 -12.71
N THR A 108 10.62 13.15 -13.31
CA THR A 108 10.15 13.67 -14.60
C THR A 108 8.72 14.26 -14.55
N THR A 109 7.97 14.00 -13.48
CA THR A 109 6.54 14.31 -13.33
C THR A 109 6.24 14.94 -11.95
N THR A 110 5.15 15.70 -11.83
CA THR A 110 4.77 16.34 -10.56
C THR A 110 4.18 15.35 -9.56
N ALA A 111 4.33 15.63 -8.26
CA ALA A 111 3.85 14.75 -7.18
C ALA A 111 2.35 14.37 -7.32
N ASN A 112 1.50 15.33 -7.72
CA ASN A 112 0.07 15.07 -7.91
C ASN A 112 -0.21 14.07 -9.04
N LYS A 113 0.55 14.15 -10.15
CA LYS A 113 0.42 13.22 -11.26
C LYS A 113 0.91 11.82 -10.87
N ALA A 114 2.03 11.74 -10.16
CA ALA A 114 2.53 10.47 -9.63
C ALA A 114 1.53 9.81 -8.66
N ALA A 115 0.87 10.59 -7.80
CA ALA A 115 -0.18 10.09 -6.91
C ALA A 115 -1.42 9.60 -7.68
N PHE A 116 -1.84 10.33 -8.72
CA PHE A 116 -2.93 9.91 -9.60
C PHE A 116 -2.60 8.58 -10.30
N ILE A 117 -1.41 8.44 -10.88
CA ILE A 117 -1.01 7.22 -11.59
C ILE A 117 -0.83 6.04 -10.62
N CYS A 118 -0.27 6.27 -9.42
CA CYS A 118 -0.27 5.27 -8.35
C CYS A 118 -1.69 4.78 -7.99
N SER A 119 -2.72 5.62 -8.08
CA SER A 119 -4.10 5.20 -7.79
C SER A 119 -4.67 4.26 -8.86
N LEU A 120 -4.20 4.33 -10.11
CA LEU A 120 -4.60 3.42 -11.18
C LEU A 120 -4.14 1.97 -10.89
N GLN A 121 -3.09 1.77 -10.10
CA GLN A 121 -2.64 0.44 -9.65
C GLN A 121 -3.79 -0.36 -9.03
N VAL A 122 -4.72 0.29 -8.31
CA VAL A 122 -5.86 -0.41 -7.69
C VAL A 122 -6.76 -1.04 -8.75
N VAL A 123 -6.96 -0.38 -9.89
CA VAL A 123 -7.71 -0.91 -11.03
C VAL A 123 -6.97 -2.10 -11.65
N PHE A 124 -5.64 -1.98 -11.84
CA PHE A 124 -4.82 -3.11 -12.30
C PHE A 124 -4.92 -4.31 -11.37
N VAL A 125 -4.87 -4.12 -10.05
CA VAL A 125 -5.04 -5.19 -9.07
C VAL A 125 -6.40 -5.88 -9.21
N VAL A 126 -7.50 -5.12 -9.38
CA VAL A 126 -8.83 -5.70 -9.60
C VAL A 126 -8.88 -6.51 -10.90
N LEU A 127 -8.28 -6.01 -11.98
CA LEU A 127 -8.23 -6.71 -13.27
C LEU A 127 -7.42 -8.01 -13.18
N VAL A 128 -6.22 -7.95 -12.60
CA VAL A 128 -5.36 -9.14 -12.42
C VAL A 128 -6.04 -10.15 -11.50
N SER A 129 -6.64 -9.69 -10.39
CA SER A 129 -7.39 -10.57 -9.47
C SER A 129 -8.58 -11.22 -10.16
N SER A 130 -9.28 -10.48 -11.04
CA SER A 130 -10.38 -10.99 -11.84
C SER A 130 -9.93 -12.06 -12.83
N VAL A 131 -8.81 -11.86 -13.52
CA VAL A 131 -8.24 -12.86 -14.44
C VAL A 131 -7.85 -14.12 -13.68
N LEU A 132 -7.18 -13.97 -12.54
CA LEU A 132 -6.69 -15.08 -11.73
C LEU A 132 -7.85 -15.89 -11.11
N LYS A 133 -8.90 -15.21 -10.65
CA LYS A 133 -10.12 -15.83 -10.11
C LYS A 133 -11.12 -16.26 -11.19
N ARG A 134 -10.85 -15.94 -12.46
CA ARG A 134 -11.78 -16.08 -13.60
C ARG A 134 -13.18 -15.50 -13.33
N HIS A 135 -13.24 -14.48 -12.48
CA HIS A 135 -14.49 -13.86 -12.03
C HIS A 135 -14.27 -12.37 -11.79
N LEU A 136 -15.00 -11.56 -12.56
CA LEU A 136 -14.98 -10.11 -12.41
C LEU A 136 -16.03 -9.68 -11.39
N ASP A 137 -15.56 -9.26 -10.22
CA ASP A 137 -16.43 -8.58 -9.26
C ASP A 137 -16.71 -7.14 -9.75
N ARG A 138 -17.89 -6.95 -10.33
CA ARG A 138 -18.35 -5.66 -10.83
C ARG A 138 -18.48 -4.61 -9.72
N SER A 139 -18.74 -5.05 -8.48
CA SER A 139 -18.84 -4.13 -7.33
C SER A 139 -17.45 -3.62 -6.93
N ALA A 140 -16.45 -4.50 -6.91
CA ALA A 140 -15.05 -4.12 -6.68
C ALA A 140 -14.51 -3.21 -7.79
N LEU A 141 -14.86 -3.48 -9.05
CA LEU A 141 -14.50 -2.61 -10.17
C LEU A 141 -15.16 -1.23 -10.05
N GLY A 142 -16.45 -1.18 -9.71
CA GLY A 142 -17.17 0.08 -9.48
C GLY A 142 -16.57 0.90 -8.34
N ALA A 143 -16.23 0.25 -7.22
CA ALA A 143 -15.56 0.90 -6.09
C ALA A 143 -14.16 1.42 -6.46
N ALA A 144 -13.38 0.65 -7.22
CA ALA A 144 -12.07 1.05 -7.69
C ALA A 144 -12.14 2.25 -8.64
N LEU A 145 -13.06 2.24 -9.61
CA LEU A 145 -13.27 3.37 -10.53
C LEU A 145 -13.72 4.62 -9.79
N LEU A 146 -14.61 4.49 -8.79
CA LEU A 146 -15.04 5.61 -7.96
C LEU A 146 -13.88 6.17 -7.12
N ALA A 147 -13.03 5.31 -6.56
CA ALA A 147 -11.85 5.72 -5.82
C ALA A 147 -10.85 6.48 -6.72
N VAL A 148 -10.56 5.95 -7.91
CA VAL A 148 -9.68 6.61 -8.90
C VAL A 148 -10.28 7.95 -9.35
N ALA A 149 -11.58 8.02 -9.58
CA ALA A 149 -12.24 9.28 -9.91
C ALA A 149 -12.12 10.31 -8.77
N GLY A 150 -12.30 9.88 -7.51
CA GLY A 150 -12.09 10.72 -6.34
C GLY A 150 -10.66 11.25 -6.24
N VAL A 151 -9.66 10.37 -6.37
CA VAL A 151 -8.24 10.77 -6.41
C VAL A 151 -7.96 11.71 -7.59
N GLY A 152 -8.54 11.46 -8.76
CA GLY A 152 -8.42 12.34 -9.92
C GLY A 152 -8.94 13.75 -9.64
N VAL A 153 -10.09 13.89 -8.97
CA VAL A 153 -10.63 15.20 -8.58
C VAL A 153 -9.74 15.92 -7.56
N LEU A 154 -9.12 15.17 -6.63
CA LEU A 154 -8.22 15.71 -5.61
C LEU A 154 -6.86 16.14 -6.20
N GLU A 155 -6.27 15.29 -7.05
CA GLU A 155 -4.89 15.45 -7.51
C GLU A 155 -4.78 16.27 -8.81
N LEU A 156 -5.76 16.20 -9.72
CA LEU A 156 -5.70 16.89 -11.03
C LEU A 156 -6.09 18.37 -10.96
N ARG A 157 -6.52 18.89 -9.80
CA ARG A 157 -6.72 20.33 -9.62
C ARG A 157 -5.38 21.07 -9.69
N GLY A 158 -5.05 21.57 -10.88
CA GLY A 158 -3.83 22.34 -11.17
C GLY A 158 -2.75 21.59 -11.95
N ALA A 159 -3.01 20.39 -12.47
CA ALA A 159 -2.03 19.61 -13.23
C ALA A 159 -1.73 20.22 -14.63
N ARG A 160 -0.44 20.38 -14.97
CA ARG A 160 0.04 20.78 -16.31
C ARG A 160 -0.07 19.62 -17.33
N ALA A 161 0.05 19.94 -18.62
CA ALA A 161 -0.05 19.01 -19.75
C ALA A 161 0.82 17.73 -19.61
N PRO A 162 0.47 16.61 -20.29
CA PRO A 162 1.21 15.34 -20.20
C PRO A 162 2.67 15.49 -20.64
N VAL A 163 3.59 14.82 -19.95
CA VAL A 163 5.04 14.80 -20.25
C VAL A 163 5.49 13.33 -20.35
N GLU A 164 6.58 13.06 -21.05
CA GLU A 164 7.13 11.71 -21.30
C GLU A 164 7.32 10.86 -20.03
N GLY A 165 7.52 11.51 -18.86
CA GLY A 165 7.58 10.88 -17.54
C GLY A 165 6.30 10.17 -17.08
N ASP A 166 5.14 10.56 -17.62
CA ASP A 166 3.85 9.96 -17.28
C ASP A 166 3.72 8.50 -17.78
N LEU A 167 4.65 8.02 -18.65
CA LEU A 167 4.70 6.64 -19.10
C LEU A 167 5.38 5.68 -18.10
N PHE A 168 6.27 6.21 -17.25
CA PHE A 168 7.05 5.43 -16.28
C PHE A 168 6.46 5.43 -14.87
N ALA A 169 5.44 6.27 -14.66
CA ALA A 169 4.65 6.35 -13.43
C ALA A 169 3.64 5.19 -13.35
#